data_AF-A0A1G5R588-F1
#
_entry.id   AF-A0A1G5R588-F1
#
_cell.length_a   1.000
_cell.length_b   1.000
_cell.length_c   1.000
_cell.angle_alpha   90.00
_cell.angle_beta   90.00
_cell.angle_gamma   90.00
#
_symmetry.space_group_name_H-M   'P 1'
#
loop_
_entity.id
_entity.type
_entity.pdbx_description
1 polymer ?
#
loop_
_entity_poly.entity_id
_entity_poly.type
_entity_poly.pdbx_seq_one_letter_code
_entity_poly.pdbx_strand_id
1 'polypeptide(L)'
;MIMLPYTIYSPNSGITLHSWLSNNWNECKKKLNNHGALLFRGFNIEDVIAFREAALSATPEILDYEEPSTPRTKVNDRVFTSTEYPADQRIPLHNEMSYRRTWPKYLWLWSQKAADSGGQTTLADYRKVLQRLSNKTREEFKSKGVLYERRYNTGFDLTWQQVFQTNLVIRLFSVLC
;
A
#
# COMPACT_ATOMS: atom_id res chain seq x y z
N MET A 1 -22.58 -10.29 -5.55
CA MET A 1 -21.75 -9.06 -5.51
C MET A 1 -20.53 -9.33 -4.62
N ILE A 2 -19.30 -9.18 -5.14
CA ILE A 2 -18.08 -9.39 -4.32
C ILE A 2 -17.94 -8.22 -3.34
N MET A 3 -17.86 -8.53 -2.04
CA MET A 3 -17.61 -7.58 -0.96
C MET A 3 -16.14 -7.14 -0.96
N LEU A 4 -15.86 -5.84 -0.88
CA LEU A 4 -14.51 -5.26 -0.77
C LEU A 4 -14.53 -4.17 0.31
N PRO A 5 -13.71 -4.29 1.38
CA PRO A 5 -12.90 -5.44 1.76
C PRO A 5 -13.75 -6.59 2.34
N TYR A 6 -13.25 -7.83 2.28
CA TYR A 6 -13.84 -8.92 3.05
C TYR A 6 -13.41 -8.83 4.51
N THR A 7 -14.37 -8.74 5.43
CA THR A 7 -14.07 -8.58 6.86
C THR A 7 -13.91 -9.93 7.54
N ILE A 8 -12.82 -10.09 8.28
CA ILE A 8 -12.52 -11.26 9.12
C ILE A 8 -12.53 -10.77 10.57
N TYR A 9 -13.39 -11.38 11.38
CA TYR A 9 -13.47 -11.11 12.81
C TYR A 9 -12.62 -12.11 13.59
N SER A 10 -12.00 -11.65 14.68
CA SER A 10 -11.38 -12.55 15.64
C SER A 10 -12.43 -13.52 16.20
N PRO A 11 -12.13 -14.82 16.26
CA PRO A 11 -13.10 -15.81 16.74
C PRO A 11 -13.36 -15.67 18.25
N ASN A 12 -12.38 -15.18 19.02
CA ASN A 12 -12.49 -14.96 20.47
C ASN A 12 -11.74 -13.68 20.89
N SER A 13 -12.05 -13.16 22.07
CA SER A 13 -11.30 -12.05 22.67
C SER A 13 -9.86 -12.44 22.99
N GLY A 14 -8.92 -11.48 22.91
CA GLY A 14 -7.52 -11.65 23.31
C GLY A 14 -6.62 -12.39 22.31
N ILE A 15 -7.16 -12.92 21.20
CA ILE A 15 -6.34 -13.55 20.16
C ILE A 15 -5.50 -12.50 19.44
N THR A 16 -4.19 -12.72 19.38
CA THR A 16 -3.28 -11.86 18.61
C THR A 16 -3.43 -12.13 17.12
N LEU A 17 -3.31 -11.09 16.29
CA LEU A 17 -3.37 -11.26 14.84
C LEU A 17 -2.25 -12.18 14.32
N HIS A 18 -1.06 -12.09 14.93
CA HIS A 18 0.09 -12.91 14.59
C HIS A 18 -0.19 -14.41 14.72
N SER A 19 -0.63 -14.88 15.90
CA SER A 19 -0.85 -16.31 16.15
C SER A 19 -1.97 -16.87 15.26
N TRP A 20 -2.99 -16.06 14.99
CA TRP A 20 -4.08 -16.45 14.12
C TRP A 20 -3.65 -16.54 12.65
N LEU A 21 -2.92 -15.54 12.13
CA LEU A 21 -2.44 -15.54 10.74
C LEU A 21 -1.52 -16.71 10.44
N SER A 22 -0.62 -17.07 11.37
CA SER A 22 0.31 -18.19 11.20
C SER A 22 -0.41 -19.52 10.87
N ASN A 23 -1.64 -19.69 11.35
CA ASN A 23 -2.44 -20.90 11.12
C ASN A 23 -3.47 -20.75 9.99
N ASN A 24 -3.87 -19.51 9.65
CA ASN A 24 -5.02 -19.25 8.77
C ASN A 24 -4.65 -18.52 7.47
N TRP A 25 -3.38 -18.20 7.25
CA TRP A 25 -2.97 -17.40 6.10
C TRP A 25 -3.36 -18.01 4.75
N ASN A 26 -3.28 -19.34 4.59
CA ASN A 26 -3.68 -20.00 3.35
C ASN A 26 -5.16 -19.78 3.01
N GLU A 27 -6.04 -19.80 4.02
CA GLU A 27 -7.45 -19.48 3.80
C GLU A 27 -7.64 -17.99 3.53
N CYS A 28 -6.97 -17.13 4.28
CA CYS A 28 -6.98 -15.68 4.04
C CYS A 28 -6.57 -15.35 2.62
N LYS A 29 -5.49 -15.96 2.11
CA LYS A 29 -5.00 -15.76 0.75
C LYS A 29 -6.04 -16.14 -0.32
N LYS A 30 -6.80 -17.22 -0.11
CA LYS A 30 -7.92 -17.57 -1.02
C LYS A 30 -8.99 -16.48 -1.02
N LYS A 31 -9.40 -16.00 0.16
CA LYS A 31 -10.36 -14.88 0.26
C LYS A 31 -9.78 -13.60 -0.35
N LEU A 32 -8.52 -13.29 -0.11
CA LEU A 32 -7.83 -12.13 -0.67
C LEU A 32 -7.81 -12.17 -2.20
N ASN A 33 -7.51 -13.31 -2.82
CA ASN A 33 -7.53 -13.47 -4.28
C ASN A 33 -8.92 -13.19 -4.87
N ASN A 34 -9.98 -13.57 -4.16
CA ASN A 34 -11.35 -13.35 -4.61
C ASN A 34 -11.79 -11.89 -4.39
N HIS A 35 -11.54 -11.36 -3.20
CA HIS A 35 -12.10 -10.09 -2.74
C HIS A 35 -11.21 -8.87 -3.06
N GLY A 36 -9.90 -9.04 -3.17
CA GLY A 36 -8.91 -7.98 -3.43
C GLY A 36 -8.34 -7.32 -2.18
N ALA A 37 -9.09 -7.30 -1.07
CA ALA A 37 -8.60 -6.81 0.23
C ALA A 37 -9.30 -7.53 1.39
N LEU A 38 -8.60 -7.65 2.52
CA LEU A 38 -9.11 -8.18 3.78
C LEU A 38 -9.08 -7.10 4.86
N LEU A 39 -10.10 -7.07 5.72
CA LEU A 39 -10.15 -6.23 6.91
C LEU A 39 -10.23 -7.11 8.15
N PHE A 40 -9.18 -7.11 8.98
CA PHE A 40 -9.14 -7.86 10.24
C PHE A 40 -9.70 -7.00 11.38
N ARG A 41 -10.70 -7.50 12.11
CA ARG A 41 -11.35 -6.78 13.24
C ARG A 41 -11.38 -7.63 14.51
N GLY A 42 -11.18 -7.00 15.66
CA GLY A 42 -11.27 -7.65 16.97
C GLY A 42 -10.03 -8.46 17.37
N PHE A 43 -8.94 -8.40 16.60
CA PHE A 43 -7.66 -9.00 16.96
C PHE A 43 -6.85 -8.07 17.85
N ASN A 44 -6.09 -8.63 18.79
CA ASN A 44 -5.15 -7.88 19.59
C ASN A 44 -3.88 -7.56 18.78
N ILE A 45 -3.52 -6.28 18.72
CA ILE A 45 -2.27 -5.75 18.15
C ILE A 45 -1.82 -4.64 19.10
N GLU A 46 -0.86 -4.95 19.97
CA GLU A 46 -0.48 -4.08 21.08
C GLU A 46 0.35 -2.88 20.62
N ASP A 47 1.27 -3.12 19.69
CA ASP A 47 2.20 -2.12 19.22
C ASP A 47 2.64 -2.38 17.76
N VAL A 48 3.57 -1.54 17.31
CA VAL A 48 4.15 -1.63 15.97
C VAL A 48 4.94 -2.94 15.74
N ILE A 49 5.52 -3.52 16.79
CA ILE A 49 6.28 -4.77 16.72
C ILE A 49 5.30 -5.92 16.49
N ALA A 50 4.22 -5.99 17.28
CA ALA A 50 3.17 -6.98 17.12
C ALA A 50 2.51 -6.91 15.74
N PHE A 51 2.31 -5.71 15.20
CA PHE A 51 1.82 -5.52 13.84
C PHE A 51 2.79 -6.08 12.79
N ARG A 52 4.09 -5.75 12.91
CA ARG A 52 5.13 -6.23 12.01
C ARG A 52 5.21 -7.76 12.01
N GLU A 53 5.25 -8.37 13.19
CA GLU A 53 5.32 -9.84 13.32
C GLU A 53 4.08 -10.51 12.70
N ALA A 54 2.89 -9.93 12.88
CA ALA A 54 1.68 -10.41 12.23
C ALA A 54 1.75 -10.33 10.69
N ALA A 55 2.28 -9.23 10.15
CA ALA A 55 2.48 -9.09 8.71
C ALA A 55 3.52 -10.10 8.19
N LEU A 56 4.62 -10.31 8.91
CA LEU A 56 5.67 -11.26 8.54
C LEU A 56 5.22 -12.72 8.58
N SER A 57 4.36 -13.10 9.52
CA SER A 57 3.86 -14.48 9.58
C SER A 57 2.98 -14.85 8.38
N ALA A 58 2.35 -13.86 7.75
CA ALA A 58 1.59 -14.03 6.52
C ALA A 58 2.45 -13.81 5.26
N THR A 59 3.28 -12.78 5.24
CA THR A 59 4.06 -12.36 4.08
C THR A 59 5.53 -12.10 4.49
N PRO A 60 6.38 -13.13 4.52
CA PRO A 60 7.76 -13.01 5.02
C PRO A 60 8.65 -12.10 4.17
N GLU A 61 8.36 -12.00 2.88
CA GLU A 61 9.06 -11.14 1.93
C GLU A 61 8.46 -9.73 1.96
N ILE A 62 8.91 -8.89 2.90
CA ILE A 62 8.58 -7.45 2.92
C ILE A 62 9.65 -6.70 2.12
N LEU A 63 9.22 -6.01 1.07
CA LEU A 63 10.10 -5.16 0.26
C LEU A 63 10.62 -3.97 1.07
N ASP A 64 11.88 -3.60 0.85
CA ASP A 64 12.44 -2.38 1.41
C ASP A 64 11.86 -1.13 0.71
N TYR A 65 11.73 -0.04 1.47
CA TYR A 65 11.17 1.23 0.98
C TYR A 65 12.27 2.05 0.30
N GLU A 66 12.44 1.83 -1.00
CA GLU A 66 13.37 2.55 -1.86
C GLU A 66 12.63 3.47 -2.83
N GLU A 67 13.27 4.54 -3.29
CA GLU A 67 12.70 5.55 -4.21
C GLU A 67 11.36 6.13 -3.71
N PRO A 68 11.39 6.79 -2.53
CA PRO A 68 10.18 7.29 -1.90
C PRO A 68 9.44 8.29 -2.81
N SER A 69 8.12 8.14 -2.87
CA SER A 69 7.23 9.09 -3.55
C SER A 69 6.66 10.14 -2.61
N THR A 70 6.65 9.87 -1.31
CA THR A 70 6.13 10.80 -0.28
C THR A 70 6.99 10.72 0.98
N PRO A 71 7.06 11.79 1.79
CA PRO A 71 7.70 11.72 3.10
C PRO A 71 7.03 10.64 3.96
N ARG A 72 7.83 9.74 4.51
CA ARG A 72 7.41 8.77 5.53
C ARG A 72 8.49 8.67 6.59
N THR A 73 8.08 8.69 7.85
CA THR A 73 8.97 8.43 8.98
C THR A 73 9.08 6.92 9.19
N LYS A 74 10.32 6.40 9.17
CA LYS A 74 10.58 5.00 9.56
C LYS A 74 10.34 4.87 11.07
N VAL A 75 9.33 4.11 11.47
CA VAL A 75 8.97 3.89 12.88
C VAL A 75 9.67 2.64 13.44
N ASN A 76 9.84 1.62 12.61
CA ASN A 76 10.57 0.40 12.93
C ASN A 76 11.12 -0.23 11.62
N ASP A 77 11.88 -1.31 11.72
CA ASP A 77 12.40 -2.00 10.54
C ASP A 77 11.27 -2.49 9.63
N ARG A 78 11.24 -1.95 8.40
CA ARG A 78 10.20 -2.15 7.38
C ARG A 78 8.78 -1.76 7.82
N VAL A 79 8.65 -0.91 8.85
CA VAL A 79 7.38 -0.27 9.23
C VAL A 79 7.54 1.25 9.17
N PHE A 80 6.65 1.86 8.41
CA PHE A 80 6.66 3.30 8.14
C PHE A 80 5.33 3.90 8.58
N THR A 81 5.33 5.18 8.97
CA THR A 81 4.09 5.94 9.04
C THR A 81 3.42 5.95 7.65
N SER A 82 2.08 6.07 7.62
CA SER A 82 1.39 6.37 6.37
C SER A 82 1.92 7.69 5.79
N THR A 83 1.67 7.92 4.50
CA THR A 83 2.01 9.17 3.81
C THR A 83 1.64 10.39 4.67
N GLU A 84 2.66 11.19 5.01
CA GLU A 84 2.51 12.44 5.76
C GLU A 84 1.97 13.49 4.78
N TYR A 85 0.64 13.60 4.74
CA TYR A 85 -0.10 14.52 3.88
C TYR A 85 -0.95 15.46 4.74
N PRO A 86 -1.19 16.72 4.32
CA PRO A 86 -2.07 17.61 5.05
C PRO A 86 -3.46 16.98 5.23
N ALA A 87 -4.01 17.09 6.45
CA ALA A 87 -5.23 16.37 6.85
C ALA A 87 -6.50 16.81 6.10
N ASP A 88 -6.50 18.01 5.52
CA ASP A 88 -7.57 18.60 4.71
C ASP A 88 -7.50 18.18 3.23
N GLN A 89 -6.46 17.44 2.83
CA GLN A 89 -6.23 17.06 1.44
C GLN A 89 -6.59 15.60 1.18
N ARG A 90 -7.04 15.32 -0.05
CA ARG A 90 -7.45 13.97 -0.47
C ARG A 90 -6.34 13.30 -1.26
N ILE A 91 -5.94 12.10 -0.84
CA ILE A 91 -5.03 11.25 -1.60
C ILE A 91 -5.80 10.58 -2.76
N PRO A 92 -5.38 10.77 -4.03
CA PRO A 92 -6.00 10.10 -5.17
C PRO A 92 -5.83 8.57 -5.12
N LEU A 93 -6.73 7.84 -5.77
CA LEU A 93 -6.59 6.40 -5.91
C LEU A 93 -5.37 6.06 -6.76
N HIS A 94 -4.53 5.15 -6.25
CA HIS A 94 -3.34 4.66 -6.92
C HIS A 94 -3.02 3.23 -6.46
N ASN A 95 -2.13 2.57 -7.19
CA ASN A 95 -1.48 1.34 -6.72
C ASN A 95 -0.13 1.72 -6.10
N GLU A 96 0.21 1.12 -4.96
CA GLU A 96 1.46 1.41 -4.26
C GLU A 96 2.67 1.14 -5.18
N MET A 97 3.56 2.11 -5.32
CA MET A 97 4.78 2.02 -6.15
C MET A 97 4.53 1.67 -7.64
N SER A 98 3.39 2.02 -8.22
CA SER A 98 3.08 1.71 -9.64
C SER A 98 4.00 2.37 -10.68
N TYR A 99 4.90 3.26 -10.24
CA TYR A 99 5.92 3.91 -11.06
C TYR A 99 7.26 3.13 -11.08
N ARG A 100 7.41 2.09 -10.26
CA ARG A 100 8.63 1.27 -10.18
C ARG A 100 8.50 0.02 -11.06
N ARG A 101 9.64 -0.57 -11.44
CA ARG A 101 9.70 -1.87 -12.12
C ARG A 101 9.36 -3.05 -11.20
N THR A 102 9.53 -2.86 -9.90
CA THR A 102 9.19 -3.82 -8.86
C THR A 102 8.25 -3.14 -7.87
N TRP A 103 7.14 -3.81 -7.54
CA TRP A 103 6.10 -3.29 -6.67
C TRP A 103 5.65 -4.36 -5.67
N PRO A 104 5.10 -3.97 -4.51
CA PRO A 104 4.67 -4.93 -3.50
C PRO A 104 3.47 -5.74 -3.98
N LYS A 105 3.51 -7.05 -3.67
CA LYS A 105 2.36 -7.94 -3.88
C LYS A 105 1.27 -7.75 -2.83
N TYR A 106 1.65 -7.32 -1.63
CA TYR A 106 0.75 -7.11 -0.50
C TYR A 106 1.08 -5.78 0.18
N LEU A 107 0.04 -5.09 0.64
CA LEU A 107 0.15 -3.90 1.47
C LEU A 107 -0.61 -4.15 2.77
N TRP A 108 0.08 -3.97 3.90
CA TRP A 108 -0.50 -4.07 5.23
C TRP A 108 -0.68 -2.66 5.81
N LEU A 109 -1.86 -2.39 6.34
CA LEU A 109 -2.19 -1.13 6.99
C LEU A 109 -2.75 -1.43 8.38
N TRP A 110 -2.31 -0.68 9.38
CA TRP A 110 -2.80 -0.76 10.74
C TRP A 110 -3.03 0.64 11.31
N SER A 111 -4.17 0.80 11.97
CA SER A 111 -4.53 2.04 12.66
C SER A 111 -4.27 1.84 14.15
N GLN A 112 -3.15 2.38 14.64
CA GLN A 112 -2.87 2.43 16.08
C GLN A 112 -3.81 3.41 16.78
N LYS A 113 -4.08 4.55 16.13
CA LYS A 113 -5.04 5.56 16.58
C LYS A 113 -6.03 5.82 15.45
N ALA A 114 -7.30 5.56 15.70
CA ALA A 114 -8.37 5.91 14.77
C ALA A 114 -8.57 7.44 14.77
N ALA A 115 -8.88 8.01 13.61
CA ALA A 115 -9.27 9.41 13.51
C ALA A 115 -10.68 9.61 14.08
N ASP A 116 -10.91 10.74 14.75
CA ASP A 116 -12.23 11.10 15.31
C ASP A 116 -13.28 11.29 14.20
N SER A 117 -12.85 11.80 13.05
CA SER A 117 -13.66 11.91 11.83
C SER A 117 -12.77 11.85 10.59
N GLY A 118 -13.31 11.40 9.45
CA GLY A 118 -12.53 11.23 8.23
C GLY A 118 -11.43 10.17 8.36
N GLY A 119 -10.26 10.42 7.77
CA GLY A 119 -9.06 9.57 7.94
C GLY A 119 -9.15 8.14 7.36
N GLN A 120 -10.19 7.85 6.58
CA GLN A 120 -10.41 6.52 6.02
C GLN A 120 -9.46 6.25 4.84
N THR A 121 -8.86 5.07 4.82
CA THR A 121 -8.18 4.58 3.61
C THR A 121 -9.21 4.09 2.61
N THR A 122 -9.40 4.84 1.51
CA THR A 122 -10.34 4.46 0.45
C THR A 122 -9.75 3.34 -0.41
N LEU A 123 -10.54 2.30 -0.67
CA LEU A 123 -10.18 1.20 -1.57
C LEU A 123 -11.00 1.24 -2.85
N ALA A 124 -10.39 0.85 -3.97
CA ALA A 124 -11.06 0.68 -5.25
C ALA A 124 -10.71 -0.67 -5.88
N ASP A 125 -11.70 -1.36 -6.43
CA ASP A 125 -11.48 -2.59 -7.20
C ASP A 125 -11.01 -2.25 -8.62
N TYR A 126 -9.71 -2.29 -8.87
CA TYR A 126 -9.16 -1.96 -10.18
C TYR A 126 -9.58 -2.94 -11.28
N ARG A 127 -10.04 -4.16 -10.96
CA ARG A 127 -10.64 -5.08 -11.95
C ARG A 127 -11.94 -4.47 -12.49
N LYS A 128 -12.77 -3.89 -11.62
CA LYS A 128 -13.99 -3.18 -12.02
C LYS A 128 -13.68 -1.84 -12.68
N VAL A 129 -12.63 -1.13 -12.27
CA VAL A 129 -12.17 0.08 -12.98
C VAL A 129 -11.82 -0.27 -14.42
N LEU A 130 -11.00 -1.30 -14.64
CA LEU A 130 -10.62 -1.77 -15.97
C LEU A 130 -11.83 -2.20 -16.82
N GLN A 131 -12.79 -2.91 -16.23
CA GLN A 131 -14.03 -3.32 -16.91
C GLN A 131 -14.90 -2.13 -17.35
N ARG A 132 -14.85 -1.00 -16.63
CA ARG A 132 -15.59 0.22 -16.98
C ARG A 132 -14.93 1.03 -18.09
N LEU A 133 -13.65 0.81 -18.37
CA LEU A 133 -12.97 1.48 -19.47
C LEU A 133 -13.47 0.96 -20.83
N SER A 134 -13.67 1.88 -21.77
CA SER A 134 -14.01 1.52 -23.15
C SER A 134 -12.94 0.60 -23.77
N ASN A 135 -13.32 -0.24 -24.73
CA ASN A 135 -12.35 -1.07 -25.46
C ASN A 135 -11.25 -0.20 -26.08
N LYS A 136 -11.63 0.94 -26.69
CA LYS A 136 -10.68 1.89 -27.28
C LYS A 136 -9.64 2.36 -26.26
N THR A 137 -10.08 2.81 -25.09
CA THR A 137 -9.17 3.27 -24.03
C THR A 137 -8.23 2.16 -23.57
N ARG A 138 -8.73 0.94 -23.39
CA ARG A 138 -7.89 -0.20 -23.00
C ARG A 138 -6.82 -0.53 -24.05
N GLU A 139 -7.17 -0.51 -25.33
CA GLU A 139 -6.22 -0.78 -26.41
C GLU A 139 -5.21 0.34 -26.60
N GLU A 140 -5.59 1.60 -26.37
CA GLU A 140 -4.63 2.72 -26.37
C GLU A 140 -3.58 2.55 -25.26
N PHE A 141 -3.99 2.22 -24.03
CA PHE A 141 -3.03 1.98 -22.94
C PHE A 141 -2.12 0.76 -23.22
N LYS A 142 -2.66 -0.33 -23.77
CA LYS A 142 -1.86 -1.52 -24.11
C LYS A 142 -0.86 -1.26 -25.24
N SER A 143 -1.26 -0.53 -26.28
CA SER A 143 -0.41 -0.29 -27.44
C SER A 143 0.64 0.78 -27.20
N LYS A 144 0.34 1.80 -26.39
CA LYS A 144 1.23 2.94 -26.15
C LYS A 144 2.02 2.86 -24.84
N GLY A 145 1.60 2.05 -23.88
CA GLY A 145 2.17 2.06 -22.53
C GLY A 145 1.86 3.35 -21.76
N VAL A 146 2.62 3.61 -20.69
CA VAL A 146 2.47 4.83 -19.87
C VAL A 146 3.83 5.49 -19.66
N LEU A 147 3.94 6.76 -20.00
CA LEU A 147 5.11 7.58 -19.66
C LEU A 147 4.83 8.38 -18.40
N TYR A 148 5.65 8.19 -17.37
CA TYR A 148 5.64 9.02 -16.16
C TYR A 148 6.73 10.07 -16.27
N GLU A 149 6.34 11.35 -16.28
CA GLU A 149 7.27 12.47 -16.09
C GLU A 149 7.12 12.98 -14.66
N ARG A 150 8.17 12.84 -13.85
CA ARG A 150 8.22 13.40 -12.49
C ARG A 150 9.23 14.53 -12.45
N ARG A 151 8.76 15.74 -12.13
CA ARG A 151 9.61 16.93 -11.95
C ARG A 151 9.76 17.21 -10.46
N TYR A 152 10.99 17.13 -9.97
CA TYR A 152 11.31 17.43 -8.57
C TYR A 152 11.44 18.93 -8.38
N ASN A 153 10.74 19.48 -7.40
CA ASN A 153 10.83 20.89 -7.02
C ASN A 153 11.06 21.02 -5.51
N THR A 154 11.27 22.24 -5.02
CA THR A 154 11.50 22.54 -3.59
C THR A 154 10.21 22.80 -2.81
N GLY A 155 9.06 22.32 -3.31
CA GLY A 155 7.73 22.57 -2.72
C GLY A 155 7.32 21.52 -1.68
N PHE A 156 6.06 21.10 -1.73
CA PHE A 156 5.46 20.10 -0.82
C PHE A 156 5.90 18.65 -1.07
N ASP A 157 6.64 18.37 -2.15
CA ASP A 157 7.10 17.02 -2.52
C ASP A 157 8.60 16.85 -2.22
N LEU A 158 9.07 15.62 -2.25
CA LEU A 158 10.48 15.27 -2.02
C LEU A 158 11.39 15.89 -3.09
N THR A 159 12.57 16.34 -2.67
CA THR A 159 13.62 16.77 -3.60
C THR A 159 14.24 15.56 -4.31
N TRP A 160 14.88 15.77 -5.46
CA TRP A 160 15.55 14.67 -6.17
C TRP A 160 16.64 14.02 -5.30
N GLN A 161 17.33 14.80 -4.46
CA GLN A 161 18.33 14.27 -3.54
C GLN A 161 17.74 13.31 -2.52
N GLN A 162 16.54 13.61 -2.01
CA GLN A 162 15.84 12.73 -1.07
C GLN A 162 15.35 11.46 -1.76
N VAL A 163 14.87 11.56 -3.00
CA VAL A 163 14.37 10.39 -3.75
C VAL A 163 15.50 9.46 -4.17
N PHE A 164 16.60 10.00 -4.68
CA PHE A 164 17.76 9.21 -5.15
C PHE A 164 18.84 9.00 -4.09
N GLN A 165 18.64 9.54 -2.88
CA GLN A 165 19.54 9.44 -1.73
C GLN A 165 21.00 9.81 -2.07
N THR A 166 21.18 10.85 -2.90
CA THR A 166 22.49 11.31 -3.37
C THR A 166 22.51 12.82 -3.59
N ASN A 167 23.69 13.41 -3.46
CA ASN A 167 23.95 14.83 -3.77
C ASN A 167 24.65 15.01 -5.13
N LEU A 168 24.97 13.92 -5.82
CA LEU A 168 25.66 13.95 -7.12
C LEU A 168 24.64 13.74 -8.24
N VAL A 169 24.67 14.63 -9.23
CA VAL A 169 23.87 14.48 -10.45
C VAL A 169 24.50 13.39 -11.32
N ILE A 170 24.12 12.15 -11.08
CA ILE A 170 24.40 11.02 -11.96
C ILE A 170 23.15 10.86 -12.82
N ARG A 171 23.27 11.10 -14.14
CA ARG A 171 22.19 11.11 -15.15
C ARG A 171 20.90 10.41 -14.71
N LEU A 172 19.86 11.20 -14.44
CA LEU A 172 18.54 10.70 -14.09
C LEU A 172 17.86 10.16 -15.36
N PHE A 173 17.73 8.85 -15.46
CA PHE A 173 17.04 8.20 -16.56
C PHE A 173 15.53 8.20 -16.33
N SER A 174 14.79 8.54 -17.38
CA SER A 174 13.34 8.34 -17.49
C SER A 174 13.02 6.84 -17.45
N VAL A 175 12.25 6.41 -16.45
CA VAL A 175 11.70 5.06 -16.40
C VAL A 175 10.47 5.02 -17.31
N LEU A 176 10.61 4.38 -18.46
CA LEU A 176 9.48 3.93 -19.28
C LEU A 176 8.95 2.63 -18.67
N CYS A 177 7.64 2.61 -18.37
CA CYS A 177 6.90 1.43 -17.96
C CYS A 177 5.87 1.03 -19.02
#